data_AF-A0A453QS23-F1
#
_entry.id   AF-A0A453QS23-F1
#
_cell.length_a   1.000
_cell.length_b   1.000
_cell.length_c   1.000
_cell.angle_alpha   90.00
_cell.angle_beta   90.00
_cell.angle_gamma   90.00
#
_symmetry.space_group_name_H-M   'P 1'
#
loop_
_entity.id
_entity.type
_entity.pdbx_description
1 polymer ?
#
loop_
_entity_poly.entity_id
_entity_poly.type
_entity_poly.pdbx_seq_one_letter_code
_entity_poly.pdbx_strand_id
1 'polypeptide(L)'
;GPARHTSSAPLCGLIKLRKKRRRSFSVPRRRRTTEASGWASLPTDVVHLVTSRLLADDVVDYIVFRAVCSGWRSCTSDARDPTLCKPDLWPRGWVALCDGDGVRPDDAGEISFFHTRTARRLRVRLPELRRHRIVGFTQGLIILLNKRTAAVRVLHPFTRVVVDLPSLVPVFHDAVRNRNSLLDMNAAVCSASSAATSIAVVAWFPWTRVV
;
A
#
# COMPACT_ATOMS: atom_id res chain seq x y z
N GLY A 1 23.83 -93.34 -1.14
CA GLY A 1 22.60 -92.52 -1.16
C GLY A 1 21.37 -93.42 -1.15
N PRO A 2 20.13 -92.91 -1.13
CA PRO A 2 19.68 -91.53 -0.82
C PRO A 2 18.37 -91.44 0.05
N ALA A 3 17.97 -90.19 0.39
CA ALA A 3 16.59 -89.65 0.62
C ALA A 3 15.77 -90.08 1.88
N ARG A 4 14.92 -89.27 2.57
CA ARG A 4 14.32 -87.91 2.42
C ARG A 4 13.58 -87.45 3.72
N HIS A 5 13.60 -86.13 3.96
CA HIS A 5 12.66 -85.15 4.60
C HIS A 5 11.36 -85.49 5.39
N THR A 6 11.09 -84.70 6.48
CA THR A 6 9.95 -83.75 6.77
C THR A 6 10.10 -83.17 8.22
N SER A 7 10.34 -81.87 8.51
CA SER A 7 9.47 -80.67 8.77
C SER A 7 8.37 -80.79 9.86
N SER A 8 8.03 -79.83 10.75
CA SER A 8 8.68 -78.72 11.50
C SER A 8 7.61 -78.11 12.46
N ALA A 9 7.99 -77.63 13.67
CA ALA A 9 7.35 -76.54 14.43
C ALA A 9 8.15 -76.26 15.72
N PRO A 10 8.64 -75.03 15.98
CA PRO A 10 9.18 -74.70 17.30
C PRO A 10 8.56 -73.46 17.97
N LEU A 11 8.57 -73.54 19.30
CA LEU A 11 8.37 -72.50 20.30
C LEU A 11 9.35 -71.33 20.08
N CYS A 12 8.88 -70.09 20.24
CA CYS A 12 9.77 -68.92 20.32
C CYS A 12 9.30 -67.98 21.44
N GLY A 13 10.10 -67.92 22.52
CA GLY A 13 9.91 -67.03 23.66
C GLY A 13 10.41 -65.60 23.42
N LEU A 14 9.74 -64.63 24.04
CA LEU A 14 10.11 -63.21 24.02
C LEU A 14 11.30 -62.91 24.94
N ILE A 15 12.31 -62.21 24.43
CA ILE A 15 13.35 -61.55 25.25
C ILE A 15 13.36 -60.06 24.94
N LYS A 16 13.04 -59.24 25.96
CA LYS A 16 13.20 -57.77 25.95
C LYS A 16 14.64 -57.40 26.28
N LEU A 17 15.32 -56.67 25.39
CA LEU A 17 16.66 -56.14 25.61
C LEU A 17 16.65 -54.66 26.04
N ARG A 18 17.41 -54.39 27.10
CA ARG A 18 17.57 -53.13 27.86
C ARG A 18 18.27 -52.03 27.06
N LYS A 19 17.79 -50.78 27.21
CA LYS A 19 18.40 -49.53 26.72
C LYS A 19 19.77 -49.24 27.35
N LYS A 20 20.79 -48.96 26.54
CA LYS A 20 22.13 -48.49 26.97
C LYS A 20 22.25 -46.97 26.72
N ARG A 21 22.42 -46.19 27.79
CA ARG A 21 22.65 -44.73 27.77
C ARG A 21 24.06 -44.42 27.20
N ARG A 22 24.15 -43.57 26.18
CA ARG A 22 25.42 -42.89 25.78
C ARG A 22 25.40 -41.46 26.33
N ARG A 23 26.46 -41.08 27.04
CA ARG A 23 26.67 -39.73 27.60
C ARG A 23 27.04 -38.77 26.44
N SER A 24 26.29 -37.70 26.29
CA SER A 24 26.59 -36.61 25.35
C SER A 24 27.62 -35.66 25.97
N PHE A 25 28.77 -35.51 25.33
CA PHE A 25 29.70 -34.42 25.64
C PHE A 25 29.12 -33.11 25.08
N SER A 26 28.79 -32.18 25.96
CA SER A 26 28.42 -30.81 25.59
C SER A 26 29.69 -30.00 25.34
N VAL A 27 29.96 -29.70 24.07
CA VAL A 27 30.92 -28.64 23.70
C VAL A 27 30.32 -27.29 24.15
N PRO A 28 31.05 -26.42 24.85
CA PRO A 28 30.55 -25.09 25.18
C PRO A 28 30.36 -24.34 23.87
N ARG A 29 29.11 -24.14 23.48
CA ARG A 29 28.75 -23.27 22.36
C ARG A 29 29.14 -21.85 22.78
N ARG A 30 30.34 -21.44 22.37
CA ARG A 30 30.81 -20.05 22.46
C ARG A 30 29.64 -19.18 22.02
N ARG A 31 29.07 -18.38 22.94
CA ARG A 31 28.11 -17.33 22.58
C ARG A 31 28.87 -16.41 21.63
N ARG A 32 28.79 -16.67 20.33
CA ARG A 32 28.86 -15.59 19.36
C ARG A 32 27.68 -14.73 19.72
N THR A 33 27.92 -13.62 20.40
CA THR A 33 27.20 -12.40 20.10
C THR A 33 27.39 -12.22 18.60
N THR A 34 26.48 -12.78 17.81
CA THR A 34 26.24 -12.28 16.47
C THR A 34 25.83 -10.84 16.70
N GLU A 35 26.81 -9.93 16.63
CA GLU A 35 26.54 -8.57 16.22
C GLU A 35 25.55 -8.71 15.07
N ALA A 36 24.37 -8.13 15.23
CA ALA A 36 23.35 -8.17 14.21
C ALA A 36 23.96 -7.46 12.99
N SER A 37 24.53 -8.26 12.10
CA SER A 37 25.38 -7.84 11.00
C SER A 37 24.51 -7.99 9.75
N GLY A 38 23.83 -6.91 9.40
CA GLY A 38 22.93 -6.90 8.27
C GLY A 38 22.13 -5.63 8.18
N TRP A 39 21.60 -5.36 6.99
CA TRP A 39 20.73 -4.23 6.73
C TRP A 39 19.52 -4.19 7.69
N ALA A 40 18.97 -5.35 8.08
CA ALA A 40 17.82 -5.43 8.98
C ALA A 40 18.07 -4.93 10.42
N SER A 41 19.33 -4.75 10.83
CA SER A 41 19.73 -4.33 12.18
C SER A 41 20.43 -2.97 12.23
N LEU A 42 20.17 -2.12 11.23
CA LEU A 42 20.63 -0.74 11.25
C LEU A 42 20.15 0.01 12.51
N PRO A 43 20.99 0.88 13.07
CA PRO A 43 20.58 1.83 14.10
C PRO A 43 19.36 2.68 13.67
N THR A 44 18.47 2.98 14.61
CA THR A 44 17.20 3.67 14.34
C THR A 44 17.40 5.06 13.74
N ASP A 45 18.43 5.79 14.16
CA ASP A 45 18.82 7.09 13.61
C ASP A 45 19.20 7.00 12.13
N VAL A 46 19.93 5.96 11.73
CA VAL A 46 20.26 5.71 10.31
C VAL A 46 19.01 5.38 9.51
N VAL A 47 18.11 4.56 10.06
CA VAL A 47 16.81 4.26 9.43
C VAL A 47 16.00 5.55 9.23
N HIS A 48 15.92 6.41 10.25
CA HIS A 48 15.24 7.69 10.17
C HIS A 48 15.87 8.62 9.12
N LEU A 49 17.20 8.69 9.06
CA LEU A 49 17.91 9.47 8.05
C LEU A 49 17.61 8.99 6.63
N VAL A 50 17.63 7.67 6.39
CA VAL A 50 17.26 7.12 5.08
C VAL A 50 15.81 7.47 4.75
N THR A 51 14.89 7.27 5.69
CA THR A 51 13.47 7.51 5.43
C THR A 51 13.13 8.97 5.19
N SER A 52 13.81 9.92 5.86
CA SER A 52 13.62 11.34 5.61
C SER A 52 14.08 11.74 4.21
N ARG A 53 15.16 11.13 3.71
CA ARG A 53 15.62 11.32 2.32
C ARG A 53 14.66 10.72 1.30
N LEU A 54 14.10 9.53 1.59
CA LEU A 54 13.08 8.91 0.74
C LEU A 54 11.82 9.76 0.67
N LEU A 55 11.30 10.24 1.81
CA LEU A 55 10.08 11.07 1.86
C LEU A 55 10.27 12.46 1.24
N ALA A 56 11.49 13.00 1.28
CA ALA A 56 11.83 14.23 0.54
C ALA A 56 11.75 14.02 -0.98
N ASP A 57 11.88 12.78 -1.45
CA ASP A 57 11.92 12.41 -2.86
C ASP A 57 10.58 11.86 -3.36
N ASP A 58 10.17 10.68 -2.88
CA ASP A 58 8.92 10.01 -3.24
C ASP A 58 8.47 8.99 -2.15
N VAL A 59 7.18 9.02 -1.82
CA VAL A 59 6.56 8.11 -0.84
C VAL A 59 6.59 6.64 -1.29
N VAL A 60 6.63 6.36 -2.60
CA VAL A 60 6.62 4.98 -3.10
C VAL A 60 7.85 4.22 -2.62
N ASP A 61 9.02 4.84 -2.65
CA ASP A 61 10.25 4.20 -2.21
C ASP A 61 10.31 4.07 -0.67
N TYR A 62 9.69 5.00 0.06
CA TYR A 62 9.46 4.85 1.50
C TYR A 62 8.57 3.63 1.82
N ILE A 63 7.49 3.40 1.06
CA ILE A 63 6.60 2.25 1.24
C ILE A 63 7.37 0.94 0.97
N VAL A 64 8.15 0.89 -0.10
CA VAL A 64 8.99 -0.28 -0.45
C VAL A 64 10.04 -0.52 0.63
N PHE A 65 10.71 0.53 1.12
CA PHE A 65 11.67 0.43 2.22
C PHE A 65 11.03 -0.20 3.46
N ARG A 66 9.84 0.28 3.88
CA ARG A 66 9.10 -0.31 5.01
C ARG A 66 8.65 -1.75 4.75
N ALA A 67 8.56 -2.18 3.49
CA ALA A 67 8.17 -3.54 3.15
C ALA A 67 9.25 -4.58 3.42
N VAL A 68 10.53 -4.18 3.45
CA VAL A 68 11.69 -5.09 3.46
C VAL A 68 11.77 -5.96 4.70
N CYS A 69 11.63 -5.39 5.91
CA CYS A 69 11.67 -6.16 7.14
C CYS A 69 10.83 -5.52 8.26
N SER A 70 10.46 -6.33 9.26
CA SER A 70 9.64 -5.86 10.40
C SER A 70 10.36 -4.82 11.26
N GLY A 71 11.68 -4.94 11.43
CA GLY A 71 12.48 -3.98 12.19
C GLY A 71 12.44 -2.57 11.61
N TRP A 72 12.67 -2.44 10.30
CA TRP A 72 12.55 -1.15 9.61
C TRP A 72 11.13 -0.60 9.65
N ARG A 73 10.13 -1.48 9.47
CA ARG A 73 8.71 -1.09 9.57
C ARG A 73 8.35 -0.56 10.96
N SER A 74 8.87 -1.17 12.03
CA SER A 74 8.58 -0.75 13.41
C SER A 74 9.27 0.56 13.80
N CYS A 75 10.41 0.88 13.18
CA CYS A 75 11.14 2.13 13.45
C CYS A 75 10.60 3.32 12.65
N THR A 76 9.53 3.17 11.86
CA THR A 76 9.06 4.20 10.92
C THR A 76 7.56 4.44 11.06
N SER A 77 7.14 5.69 10.86
CA SER A 77 5.73 6.09 10.87
C SER A 77 4.92 5.33 9.82
N ASP A 78 3.62 5.14 10.06
CA ASP A 78 2.80 4.52 9.03
C ASP A 78 2.71 5.40 7.78
N ALA A 79 2.84 4.79 6.60
CA ALA A 79 2.68 5.45 5.32
C ALA A 79 1.19 5.71 5.02
N ARG A 80 0.29 4.99 5.70
CA ARG A 80 -1.15 5.14 5.57
C ARG A 80 -1.65 6.22 6.51
N ASP A 81 -1.65 7.47 6.06
CA ASP A 81 -2.23 8.59 6.80
C ASP A 81 -3.74 8.68 6.55
N PRO A 82 -4.62 8.33 7.51
CA PRO A 82 -6.06 8.24 7.29
C PRO A 82 -6.71 9.59 6.96
N THR A 83 -6.05 10.71 7.28
CA THR A 83 -6.55 12.05 6.98
C THR A 83 -6.02 12.60 5.67
N LEU A 84 -5.00 11.96 5.06
CA LEU A 84 -4.25 12.44 3.89
C LEU A 84 -3.73 13.88 4.05
N CYS A 85 -3.47 14.33 5.27
CA CYS A 85 -3.06 15.70 5.57
C CYS A 85 -1.54 15.89 5.56
N LYS A 86 -0.79 14.78 5.54
CA LYS A 86 0.67 14.74 5.57
C LYS A 86 1.26 14.81 4.15
N PRO A 87 1.77 15.97 3.69
CA PRO A 87 2.20 16.13 2.30
C PRO A 87 3.54 15.42 1.99
N ASP A 88 4.33 15.08 3.01
CA ASP A 88 5.50 14.20 2.92
C ASP A 88 5.12 12.78 2.51
N LEU A 89 3.90 12.34 2.85
CA LEU A 89 3.36 11.04 2.46
C LEU A 89 2.57 11.09 1.14
N TRP A 90 2.56 12.21 0.42
CA TRP A 90 1.93 12.28 -0.91
C TRP A 90 2.90 11.82 -2.00
N PRO A 91 2.40 11.17 -3.08
CA PRO A 91 3.27 10.77 -4.18
C PRO A 91 3.78 11.99 -4.96
N ARG A 92 5.07 12.00 -5.29
CA ARG A 92 5.73 13.15 -5.96
C ARG A 92 6.19 12.77 -7.36
N GLY A 93 6.02 13.68 -8.31
CA GLY A 93 6.48 13.48 -9.69
C GLY A 93 5.70 12.43 -10.50
N TRP A 94 4.59 11.90 -9.96
CA TRP A 94 3.74 10.92 -10.65
C TRP A 94 2.64 11.60 -11.45
N VAL A 95 2.49 11.20 -12.71
CA VAL A 95 1.40 11.60 -13.61
C VAL A 95 0.55 10.38 -13.93
N ALA A 96 -0.76 10.52 -13.81
CA ALA A 96 -1.71 9.48 -14.20
C ALA A 96 -1.91 9.48 -15.73
N LEU A 97 -1.77 8.31 -16.34
CA LEU A 97 -1.99 8.06 -17.76
C LEU A 97 -3.37 7.39 -17.91
N CYS A 98 -4.39 8.20 -18.19
CA CYS A 98 -5.79 7.75 -18.20
C CYS A 98 -6.36 7.45 -19.60
N ASP A 99 -5.68 7.87 -20.67
CA ASP A 99 -6.24 7.85 -22.03
C ASP A 99 -5.46 6.93 -23.00
N GLY A 100 -4.58 6.08 -22.49
CA GLY A 100 -3.61 5.33 -23.31
C GLY A 100 -4.18 4.13 -24.08
N ASP A 101 -5.34 3.59 -23.68
CA ASP A 101 -5.93 2.37 -24.25
C ASP A 101 -7.40 2.53 -24.67
N GLY A 102 -7.95 3.75 -24.60
CA GLY A 102 -9.36 4.05 -24.94
C GLY A 102 -10.38 3.49 -23.95
N VAL A 103 -9.96 2.83 -22.87
CA VAL A 103 -10.83 2.33 -21.80
C VAL A 103 -10.77 3.32 -20.64
N ARG A 104 -11.92 3.80 -20.17
CA ARG A 104 -11.89 4.73 -19.04
C ARG A 104 -11.35 4.02 -17.78
N PRO A 105 -10.53 4.68 -16.97
CA PRO A 105 -9.94 4.05 -15.78
C PRO A 105 -10.96 3.48 -14.78
N ASP A 106 -12.16 4.05 -14.72
CA ASP A 106 -13.25 3.58 -13.88
C ASP A 106 -13.87 2.25 -14.35
N ASP A 107 -13.76 1.94 -15.64
CA ASP A 107 -14.20 0.66 -16.23
C ASP A 107 -13.11 -0.41 -16.07
N ALA A 108 -11.85 -0.05 -16.30
CA ALA A 108 -10.70 -0.93 -16.10
C ALA A 108 -10.42 -1.21 -14.62
N GLY A 109 -10.78 -0.28 -13.72
CA GLY A 109 -10.44 -0.34 -12.30
C GLY A 109 -8.94 -0.28 -12.05
N GLU A 110 -8.20 0.39 -12.93
CA GLU A 110 -6.74 0.45 -12.90
C GLU A 110 -6.23 1.72 -13.60
N ILE A 111 -5.15 2.29 -13.09
CA ILE A 111 -4.49 3.46 -13.68
C ILE A 111 -3.00 3.16 -13.85
N SER A 112 -2.44 3.54 -15.01
CA SER A 112 -0.99 3.59 -15.19
C SER A 112 -0.47 4.94 -14.70
N PHE A 113 0.56 4.93 -13.86
CA PHE A 113 1.28 6.12 -13.43
C PHE A 113 2.68 6.13 -14.03
N PHE A 114 3.15 7.32 -14.39
CA PHE A 114 4.50 7.55 -14.89
C PHE A 114 5.20 8.58 -14.01
N HIS A 115 6.38 8.23 -13.51
CA HIS A 115 7.22 9.14 -12.73
C HIS A 115 8.08 9.95 -13.69
N THR A 116 7.91 11.28 -13.69
CA THR A 116 8.52 12.18 -14.68
C THR A 116 10.05 12.23 -14.62
N ARG A 117 10.63 12.21 -13.42
CA ARG A 117 12.09 12.27 -13.23
C ARG A 117 12.82 10.92 -13.42
N THR A 118 12.23 9.82 -12.96
CA THR A 118 12.90 8.50 -12.97
C THR A 118 12.47 7.61 -14.14
N ALA A 119 11.52 8.07 -14.96
CA ALA A 119 10.89 7.33 -16.04
C ALA A 119 10.27 5.98 -15.62
N ARG A 120 10.02 5.78 -14.33
CA ARG A 120 9.36 4.58 -13.80
C ARG A 120 7.89 4.58 -14.19
N ARG A 121 7.38 3.42 -14.61
CA ARG A 121 5.96 3.21 -14.87
C ARG A 121 5.40 2.21 -13.86
N LEU A 122 4.30 2.56 -13.21
CA LEU A 122 3.59 1.67 -12.28
C LEU A 122 2.14 1.53 -12.71
N ARG A 123 1.66 0.30 -12.82
CA ARG A 123 0.26 0.01 -13.11
C ARG A 123 -0.42 -0.37 -11.79
N VAL A 124 -1.44 0.39 -11.38
CA VAL A 124 -2.04 0.27 -10.04
C VAL A 124 -3.52 -0.05 -10.18
N ARG A 125 -3.91 -1.25 -9.73
CA ARG A 125 -5.31 -1.64 -9.60
C ARG A 125 -5.97 -0.84 -8.48
N LEU A 126 -7.05 -0.16 -8.82
CA LEU A 126 -7.82 0.74 -7.96
C LEU A 126 -9.31 0.39 -8.05
N PRO A 127 -9.77 -0.64 -7.31
CA PRO A 127 -11.19 -0.99 -7.26
C PRO A 127 -12.08 0.16 -6.77
N GLU A 128 -11.51 1.13 -6.06
CA GLU A 128 -12.17 2.33 -5.54
C GLU A 128 -12.70 3.24 -6.66
N LEU A 129 -12.21 3.10 -7.90
CA LEU A 129 -12.70 3.84 -9.06
C LEU A 129 -14.10 3.41 -9.51
N ARG A 130 -14.53 2.20 -9.13
CA ARG A 130 -15.86 1.69 -9.53
C ARG A 130 -16.96 2.64 -9.06
N ARG A 131 -17.87 2.98 -9.97
CA ARG A 131 -19.00 3.92 -9.72
C ARG A 131 -18.57 5.36 -9.39
N HIS A 132 -17.29 5.68 -9.58
CA HIS A 132 -16.78 7.03 -9.42
C HIS A 132 -16.30 7.56 -10.77
N ARG A 133 -16.30 8.88 -10.89
CA ARG A 133 -15.68 9.59 -11.99
C ARG A 133 -14.44 10.30 -11.45
N ILE A 134 -13.36 10.28 -12.22
CA ILE A 134 -12.19 11.09 -11.91
C ILE A 134 -12.48 12.55 -12.30
N VAL A 135 -12.30 13.46 -11.35
CA VAL A 135 -12.54 14.90 -11.52
C VAL A 135 -11.29 15.74 -11.28
N GLY A 136 -10.18 15.10 -10.91
CA GLY A 136 -8.91 15.79 -10.75
C GLY A 136 -7.78 14.88 -10.31
N PHE A 137 -6.56 15.37 -10.55
CA PHE A 137 -5.33 14.84 -10.00
C PHE A 137 -4.57 16.00 -9.37
N THR A 138 -4.07 15.82 -8.14
CA THR A 138 -3.33 16.88 -7.45
C THR A 138 -2.22 16.27 -6.62
N GLN A 139 -0.96 16.65 -6.91
CA GLN A 139 0.21 16.22 -6.14
C GLN A 139 0.22 14.68 -5.90
N GLY A 140 -0.05 13.90 -6.96
CA GLY A 140 -0.08 12.44 -6.92
C GLY A 140 -1.34 11.81 -6.30
N LEU A 141 -2.26 12.59 -5.74
CA LEU A 141 -3.57 12.13 -5.27
C LEU A 141 -4.62 12.17 -6.38
N ILE A 142 -5.62 11.30 -6.27
CA ILE A 142 -6.75 11.21 -7.20
C ILE A 142 -8.00 11.77 -6.53
N ILE A 143 -8.75 12.59 -7.25
CA ILE A 143 -10.03 13.12 -6.78
C ILE A 143 -11.14 12.48 -7.59
N LEU A 144 -12.08 11.89 -6.85
CA LEU A 144 -13.17 11.07 -7.34
C LEU A 144 -14.50 11.72 -6.97
N LEU A 145 -15.45 11.62 -7.87
CA LEU A 145 -16.84 12.03 -7.67
C LEU A 145 -17.73 10.80 -7.78
N ASN A 146 -18.53 10.53 -6.77
CA ASN A 146 -19.49 9.43 -6.81
C ASN A 146 -20.60 9.71 -7.83
N LYS A 147 -20.81 8.80 -8.79
CA LYS A 147 -21.78 8.98 -9.88
C LYS A 147 -23.23 9.07 -9.41
N ARG A 148 -23.56 8.60 -8.20
CA ARG A 148 -24.93 8.59 -7.64
C ARG A 148 -25.15 9.68 -6.60
N THR A 149 -24.23 9.78 -5.64
CA THR A 149 -24.40 10.67 -4.48
C THR A 149 -23.74 12.03 -4.67
N ALA A 150 -22.94 12.22 -5.72
CA ALA A 150 -22.07 13.38 -5.91
C ALA A 150 -21.19 13.70 -4.68
N ALA A 151 -20.88 12.69 -3.86
CA ALA A 151 -19.86 12.79 -2.82
C ALA A 151 -18.48 12.87 -3.46
N VAL A 152 -17.66 13.79 -2.97
CA VAL A 152 -16.26 13.92 -3.35
C VAL A 152 -15.43 12.99 -2.50
N ARG A 153 -14.42 12.39 -3.09
CA ARG A 153 -13.52 11.45 -2.45
C ARG A 153 -12.10 11.72 -2.89
N VAL A 154 -11.17 11.78 -1.96
CA VAL A 154 -9.73 11.82 -2.26
C VAL A 154 -9.14 10.44 -2.01
N LEU A 155 -8.34 9.96 -2.95
CA LEU A 155 -7.72 8.64 -2.94
C LEU A 155 -6.22 8.77 -3.13
N HIS A 156 -5.46 8.16 -2.22
CA HIS A 156 -4.04 7.95 -2.41
C HIS A 156 -3.80 6.65 -3.20
N PRO A 157 -3.21 6.70 -4.41
CA PRO A 157 -3.16 5.54 -5.31
C PRO A 157 -2.36 4.36 -4.76
N PHE A 158 -1.21 4.60 -4.11
CA PHE A 158 -0.33 3.51 -3.67
C PHE A 158 -0.67 2.92 -2.30
N THR A 159 -1.16 3.73 -1.35
CA THR A 159 -1.58 3.26 -0.01
C THR A 159 -3.06 2.86 0.07
N ARG A 160 -3.83 3.19 -0.99
CA ARG A 160 -5.29 3.03 -1.09
C ARG A 160 -6.07 3.66 0.07
N VAL A 161 -5.48 4.64 0.73
CA VAL A 161 -6.21 5.42 1.73
C VAL A 161 -7.20 6.34 1.02
N VAL A 162 -8.40 6.42 1.58
CA VAL A 162 -9.53 7.14 1.03
C VAL A 162 -10.05 8.10 2.11
N VAL A 163 -10.33 9.34 1.70
CA VAL A 163 -11.05 10.32 2.52
C VAL A 163 -12.30 10.74 1.77
N ASP A 164 -13.45 10.48 2.37
CA ASP A 164 -14.76 10.90 1.84
C ASP A 164 -15.11 12.30 2.37
N LEU A 165 -15.53 13.17 1.45
CA LEU A 165 -16.03 14.51 1.73
C LEU A 165 -17.56 14.54 1.57
N PRO A 166 -18.23 15.56 2.13
CA PRO A 166 -19.67 15.71 1.98
C PRO A 166 -20.14 15.72 0.51
N SER A 167 -21.40 15.31 0.31
CA SER A 167 -22.05 15.43 -1.00
C SER A 167 -22.12 16.88 -1.43
N LEU A 168 -21.83 17.14 -2.71
CA LEU A 168 -22.01 18.47 -3.27
C LEU A 168 -23.49 18.77 -3.59
N VAL A 169 -24.39 17.77 -3.59
CA VAL A 169 -25.82 17.94 -3.95
C VAL A 169 -26.47 19.17 -3.28
N PRO A 170 -26.30 19.41 -1.96
CA PRO A 170 -26.88 20.59 -1.32
C PRO A 170 -26.36 21.91 -1.95
N VAL A 171 -25.05 22.00 -2.17
CA VAL A 171 -24.41 23.19 -2.76
C VAL A 171 -24.86 23.41 -4.21
N PHE A 172 -25.11 22.34 -4.98
CA PHE A 172 -25.59 22.45 -6.36
C PHE A 172 -26.99 23.03 -6.47
N HIS A 173 -27.89 22.61 -5.58
CA HIS A 173 -29.26 23.13 -5.57
C HIS A 173 -29.26 24.65 -5.36
N ASP A 174 -28.34 25.14 -4.53
CA ASP A 174 -28.28 26.56 -4.17
C ASP A 174 -27.49 27.40 -5.20
N ALA A 175 -26.35 26.93 -5.70
CA ALA A 175 -25.39 27.78 -6.42
C ALA A 175 -25.32 27.61 -7.95
N VAL A 176 -25.68 26.42 -8.49
CA VAL A 176 -25.45 26.10 -9.92
C VAL A 176 -26.74 25.81 -10.67
N ARG A 177 -27.81 25.38 -9.96
CA ARG A 177 -29.15 25.00 -10.45
C ARG A 177 -29.22 23.88 -11.48
N ASN A 178 -28.20 23.70 -12.32
CA ASN A 178 -28.10 22.64 -13.32
C ASN A 178 -27.23 21.48 -12.82
N ARG A 179 -27.86 20.33 -12.60
CA ARG A 179 -27.17 19.11 -12.14
C ARG A 179 -26.20 18.55 -13.18
N ASN A 180 -26.39 18.86 -14.46
CA ASN A 180 -25.48 18.41 -15.53
C ASN A 180 -24.09 19.03 -15.41
N SER A 181 -23.95 20.16 -14.71
CA SER A 181 -22.66 20.81 -14.47
C SER A 181 -21.67 19.96 -13.66
N LEU A 182 -22.16 18.96 -12.90
CA LEU A 182 -21.32 17.93 -12.28
C LEU A 182 -20.48 17.16 -13.30
N LEU A 183 -20.96 17.08 -14.55
CA LEU A 183 -20.27 16.40 -15.63
C LEU A 183 -19.11 17.21 -16.20
N ASP A 184 -18.96 18.47 -15.87
CA ASP A 184 -17.83 19.28 -16.33
C ASP A 184 -17.01 19.82 -15.16
N MET A 185 -17.31 19.35 -13.96
CA MET A 185 -16.62 19.72 -12.74
C MET A 185 -15.17 19.25 -12.75
N ASN A 186 -14.29 20.14 -12.32
CA ASN A 186 -12.92 19.81 -11.96
C ASN A 186 -12.72 20.06 -10.45
N ALA A 187 -11.74 19.39 -9.88
CA ALA A 187 -11.39 19.57 -8.48
C ALA A 187 -9.88 19.49 -8.27
N ALA A 188 -9.40 20.12 -7.20
CA ALA A 188 -8.02 20.08 -6.76
C ALA A 188 -7.94 20.01 -5.23
N VAL A 189 -6.95 19.27 -4.72
CA VAL A 189 -6.63 19.26 -3.29
C VAL A 189 -5.90 20.57 -2.95
N CYS A 190 -6.38 21.28 -1.93
CA CYS A 190 -5.64 22.40 -1.35
C CYS A 190 -4.66 21.86 -0.33
N SER A 191 -3.37 22.13 -0.53
CA SER A 191 -2.41 21.92 0.55
C SER A 191 -2.66 22.98 1.61
N ALA A 192 -3.23 22.60 2.73
CA ALA A 192 -3.21 23.43 3.91
C ALA A 192 -1.78 23.41 4.51
N SER A 193 -1.44 24.46 5.26
CA SER A 193 -0.15 24.58 5.96
C SER A 193 0.15 23.33 6.80
N SER A 194 1.43 23.04 7.09
CA SER A 194 1.87 21.81 7.78
C SER A 194 1.22 21.52 9.14
N ALA A 195 0.46 22.46 9.71
CA ALA A 195 -0.32 22.30 10.93
C ALA A 195 -1.77 21.79 10.71
N ALA A 196 -2.21 21.61 9.46
CA ALA A 196 -3.57 21.19 9.17
C ALA A 196 -3.80 19.72 9.49
N THR A 197 -4.89 19.44 10.21
CA THR A 197 -5.35 18.09 10.56
C THR A 197 -6.40 17.55 9.60
N SER A 198 -6.79 18.35 8.59
CA SER A 198 -7.82 18.01 7.60
C SER A 198 -7.39 18.37 6.17
N ILE A 199 -7.87 17.58 5.21
CA ILE A 199 -7.68 17.79 3.77
C ILE A 199 -8.82 18.65 3.23
N ALA A 200 -8.49 19.62 2.39
CA ALA A 200 -9.46 20.48 1.72
C ALA A 200 -9.44 20.24 0.21
N VAL A 201 -10.61 20.30 -0.42
CA VAL A 201 -10.77 20.16 -1.87
C VAL A 201 -11.56 21.35 -2.39
N VAL A 202 -11.03 22.01 -3.40
CA VAL A 202 -11.77 23.03 -4.16
C VAL A 202 -12.29 22.39 -5.42
N ALA A 203 -13.59 22.54 -5.67
CA ALA A 203 -14.25 22.12 -6.89
C ALA A 203 -14.72 23.36 -7.65
N TRP A 204 -14.59 23.36 -8.97
CA TRP A 204 -15.03 24.45 -9.83
C TRP A 204 -15.68 23.95 -11.12
N PHE A 205 -16.44 24.84 -11.74
CA PHE A 205 -17.33 24.55 -12.85
C PHE A 205 -16.98 25.49 -14.02
N PRO A 206 -16.23 25.01 -15.02
CA PRO A 206 -15.71 25.88 -16.08
C PRO A 206 -16.80 26.56 -16.91
N TRP A 207 -17.95 25.90 -17.05
CA TRP A 207 -19.00 26.29 -18.01
C TRP A 207 -20.29 26.81 -17.36
N THR A 208 -20.29 27.01 -16.05
CA THR A 208 -21.46 27.55 -15.35
C THR A 208 -21.24 29.01 -15.00
N ARG A 209 -22.16 29.89 -15.41
CA ARG A 209 -22.26 31.20 -14.78
C ARG A 209 -22.77 30.97 -13.36
N VAL A 210 -21.89 31.17 -12.37
CA VAL A 210 -22.31 31.31 -10.97
C VAL A 210 -23.13 32.59 -10.93
N VAL A 211 -24.40 32.48 -10.54
CA VAL A 211 -25.33 33.62 -10.42
C VAL A 211 -25.26 34.14 -8.99
#